data_AF-A0A211ZR75-F1
#
_entry.id   AF-A0A211ZR75-F1
#
_cell.length_a   1.000
_cell.length_b   1.000
_cell.length_c   1.000
_cell.angle_alpha   90.00
_cell.angle_beta   90.00
_cell.angle_gamma   90.00
#
_symmetry.space_group_name_H-M   'P 1'
#
loop_
_entity.id
_entity.type
_entity.pdbx_description
1 polymer ?
#
loop_
_entity_poly.entity_id
_entity_poly.type
_entity_poly.pdbx_seq_one_letter_code
_entity_poly.pdbx_strand_id
1 'polypeptide(L)'
;MAGCASDRVVVSDISSRYSRVEFSAAADGRDLRTVVQGNPFGTPGFDQAVTQIMNRTYVGPKTNFTTTPGPTAKRDYFVSVVFNPSPDVVPFALCNSAPIPTAPPNPNRITARAAFCITGGEATAVTGYVDNVKGPDDPNFVSMIQHMMLSMFPY
;
A
#
# COMPACT_ATOMS: atom_id res chain seq x y z
N MET A 1 -17.29 22.94 7.05
CA MET A 1 -18.17 21.76 6.89
C MET A 1 -17.27 20.55 6.80
N ALA A 2 -17.22 19.74 7.86
CA ALA A 2 -16.47 18.49 7.84
C ALA A 2 -17.33 17.44 7.12
N GLY A 3 -17.01 17.16 5.85
CA GLY A 3 -17.54 15.98 5.18
C GLY A 3 -16.88 14.77 5.80
N CYS A 4 -17.67 13.86 6.39
CA CYS A 4 -17.16 12.56 6.80
C CYS A 4 -16.52 11.90 5.57
N ALA A 5 -15.23 11.61 5.66
CA ALA A 5 -14.52 10.92 4.61
C ALA A 5 -15.24 9.60 4.32
N SER A 6 -15.54 9.34 3.05
CA SER A 6 -16.18 8.08 2.62
C SER A 6 -15.18 6.92 2.56
N ASP A 7 -13.96 7.13 3.08
CA ASP A 7 -12.95 6.10 3.22
C ASP A 7 -12.98 5.45 4.60
N ARG A 8 -12.71 4.15 4.64
CA ARG A 8 -12.58 3.37 5.87
C ARG A 8 -11.32 2.53 5.80
N VAL A 9 -10.40 2.73 6.74
CA VAL A 9 -9.19 1.92 6.89
C VAL A 9 -9.28 1.07 8.14
N VAL A 10 -8.94 -0.20 8.01
CA VAL A 10 -8.93 -1.20 9.09
C VAL A 10 -7.53 -1.81 9.17
N VAL A 11 -6.89 -1.65 10.31
CA VAL A 11 -5.65 -2.40 10.61
C VAL A 11 -6.03 -3.87 10.76
N SER A 12 -5.45 -4.71 9.91
CA SER A 12 -5.76 -6.13 9.84
C SER A 12 -4.76 -6.98 10.62
N ASP A 13 -3.48 -6.55 10.67
CA ASP A 13 -2.43 -7.22 11.45
C ASP A 13 -1.30 -6.24 11.81
N ILE A 14 -0.74 -6.39 13.01
CA ILE A 14 0.55 -5.79 13.41
C ILE A 14 1.32 -6.91 14.09
N SER A 15 2.35 -7.43 13.43
CA SER A 15 3.14 -8.53 13.96
C SER A 15 4.31 -8.01 14.80
N SER A 16 4.82 -8.86 15.69
CA SER A 16 6.01 -8.56 16.50
C SER A 16 7.28 -8.36 15.66
N ARG A 17 7.23 -8.67 14.36
CA ARG A 17 8.31 -8.41 13.40
C ARG A 17 8.43 -6.92 13.04
N TYR A 18 7.42 -6.11 13.36
CA TYR A 18 7.53 -4.67 13.16
C TYR A 18 8.51 -4.05 14.18
N SER A 19 9.67 -3.65 13.68
CA SER A 19 10.65 -2.84 14.41
C SER A 19 10.96 -1.59 13.60
N ARG A 20 10.74 -0.42 14.18
CA ARG A 20 11.06 0.87 13.53
C ARG A 20 12.54 1.00 13.23
N VAL A 21 13.38 0.52 14.13
CA VAL A 21 14.85 0.57 13.98
C VAL A 21 15.29 -0.30 12.81
N GLU A 22 14.69 -1.48 12.68
CA GLU A 22 14.99 -2.42 11.61
C GLU A 22 14.47 -1.92 10.25
N PHE A 23 13.27 -1.33 10.23
CA PHE A 23 12.75 -0.62 9.07
C PHE A 23 13.71 0.50 8.63
N SER A 24 14.15 1.35 9.56
CA SER A 24 15.07 2.45 9.26
C SER A 24 16.39 1.94 8.68
N ALA A 25 16.96 0.85 9.21
CA ALA A 25 18.19 0.27 8.69
C ALA A 25 18.03 -0.32 7.27
N ALA A 26 16.83 -0.79 6.93
CA ALA A 26 16.52 -1.37 5.63
C ALA A 26 16.22 -0.31 4.56
N ALA A 27 15.48 0.73 4.93
CA ALA A 27 14.85 1.69 4.01
C ALA A 27 15.54 3.06 3.94
N ASP A 28 16.31 3.47 4.96
CA ASP A 28 16.92 4.80 4.98
C ASP A 28 17.98 4.95 3.87
N GLY A 29 17.85 6.03 3.11
CA GLY A 29 18.66 6.36 1.94
C GLY A 29 18.44 5.45 0.73
N ARG A 30 17.41 4.59 0.73
CA ARG A 30 17.20 3.56 -0.31
C ARG A 30 15.77 3.58 -0.87
N ASP A 31 15.65 3.02 -2.06
CA ASP A 31 14.35 2.65 -2.62
C ASP A 31 13.73 1.51 -1.80
N LEU A 32 12.46 1.66 -1.46
CA LEU A 32 11.64 0.59 -0.96
C LEU A 32 10.77 0.07 -2.10
N ARG A 33 10.99 -1.19 -2.45
CA ARG A 33 10.20 -1.85 -3.50
C ARG A 33 8.73 -1.81 -3.10
N THR A 34 7.90 -1.33 -4.01
CA THR A 34 6.45 -1.34 -3.89
C THR A 34 5.89 -2.17 -5.03
N VAL A 35 5.02 -3.13 -4.71
CA VAL A 35 4.32 -3.95 -5.69
C VAL A 35 2.87 -3.52 -5.67
N VAL A 36 2.41 -2.94 -6.78
CA VAL A 36 1.00 -2.53 -6.94
C VAL A 36 0.34 -3.51 -7.90
N GLN A 37 -0.73 -4.16 -7.45
CA GLN A 37 -1.51 -5.11 -8.26
C GLN A 37 -2.97 -4.69 -8.31
N GLY A 38 -3.59 -4.91 -9.47
CA GLY A 38 -4.93 -4.39 -9.74
C GLY A 38 -4.92 -2.91 -10.08
N ASN A 39 -5.98 -2.47 -10.75
CA ASN A 39 -6.16 -1.08 -11.14
C ASN A 39 -7.65 -0.79 -11.17
N PRO A 40 -8.21 -0.13 -10.13
CA PRO A 40 -9.64 0.11 -10.01
C PRO A 40 -10.16 1.11 -11.05
N PHE A 41 -9.28 1.86 -11.70
CA PHE A 41 -9.62 2.89 -12.68
C PHE A 41 -9.31 2.49 -14.13
N GLY A 42 -8.53 1.44 -14.34
CA GLY A 42 -8.09 1.01 -15.67
C GLY A 42 -7.18 2.03 -16.39
N THR A 43 -6.60 2.99 -15.65
CA THR A 43 -5.79 4.08 -16.22
C THR A 43 -4.30 3.71 -16.26
N PRO A 44 -3.54 4.12 -17.28
CA PRO A 44 -2.09 3.94 -17.29
C PRO A 44 -1.44 4.73 -16.14
N GLY A 45 -0.31 4.22 -15.64
CA GLY A 45 0.48 4.87 -14.57
C GLY A 45 -0.18 4.89 -13.19
N PHE A 46 -1.18 4.05 -12.96
CA PHE A 46 -1.87 3.97 -11.68
C PHE A 46 -0.93 3.62 -10.51
N ASP A 47 0.03 2.73 -10.72
CA ASP A 47 1.06 2.36 -9.74
C ASP A 47 1.97 3.54 -9.36
N GLN A 48 2.27 4.40 -10.34
CA GLN A 48 3.03 5.63 -10.13
C GLN A 48 2.22 6.65 -9.32
N ALA A 49 0.91 6.77 -9.58
CA ALA A 49 0.03 7.63 -8.78
C ALA A 49 -0.04 7.16 -7.32
N VAL A 50 -0.19 5.85 -7.09
CA VAL A 50 -0.19 5.26 -5.75
C VAL A 50 1.13 5.52 -5.03
N THR A 51 2.28 5.22 -5.65
CA THR A 51 3.59 5.45 -5.04
C THR A 51 3.89 6.93 -4.80
N GLN A 52 3.39 7.85 -5.62
CA GLN A 52 3.50 9.29 -5.34
C GLN A 52 2.72 9.71 -4.10
N ILE A 53 1.51 9.20 -3.89
CA ILE A 53 0.73 9.45 -2.67
C ILE A 53 1.49 8.88 -1.47
N MET A 54 2.00 7.65 -1.57
CA MET A 54 2.79 7.01 -0.51
C MET A 54 4.00 7.87 -0.10
N ASN A 55 4.81 8.32 -1.06
CA ASN A 55 5.99 9.14 -0.81
C ASN A 55 5.66 10.51 -0.18
N ARG A 56 4.51 11.12 -0.52
CA ARG A 56 4.07 12.39 0.07
C ARG A 56 3.50 12.23 1.49
N THR A 57 3.03 11.04 1.82
CA THR A 57 2.38 10.73 3.11
C THR A 57 3.37 10.25 4.14
N TYR A 58 4.34 9.45 3.70
CA TYR A 58 5.25 8.76 4.61
C TYR A 58 6.05 9.76 5.43
N VAL A 59 5.89 9.69 6.75
CA VAL A 59 6.75 10.40 7.70
C VAL A 59 7.74 9.35 8.25
N GLY A 60 9.04 9.63 8.28
CA GLY A 60 10.01 8.62 8.72
C GLY A 60 11.38 8.79 8.08
N PRO A 61 12.25 7.76 8.17
CA PRO A 61 13.55 7.74 7.52
C PRO A 61 13.45 8.01 6.02
N LYS A 62 14.52 8.53 5.41
CA LYS A 62 14.49 8.98 4.02
C LYS A 62 14.40 7.77 3.10
N THR A 63 13.20 7.42 2.64
CA THR A 63 12.98 6.31 1.71
C THR A 63 12.18 6.75 0.48
N ASN A 64 12.23 5.96 -0.58
CA ASN A 64 11.50 6.19 -1.81
C ASN A 64 10.70 4.94 -2.20
N PHE A 65 9.37 5.00 -2.08
CA PHE A 65 8.47 3.94 -2.51
C PHE A 65 8.39 3.93 -4.04
N THR A 66 8.75 2.82 -4.68
CA THR A 66 8.78 2.73 -6.15
C THR A 66 8.51 1.31 -6.66
N THR A 67 7.87 1.22 -7.83
CA THR A 67 7.67 -0.05 -8.55
C THR A 67 8.90 -0.48 -9.35
N THR A 68 9.88 0.42 -9.55
CA THR A 68 11.14 0.17 -10.26
C THR A 68 12.35 0.48 -9.36
N PRO A 69 12.58 -0.31 -8.30
CA PRO A 69 13.66 -0.05 -7.35
C PRO A 69 15.03 -0.24 -8.00
N GLY A 70 15.98 0.65 -7.66
CA GLY A 70 17.38 0.52 -8.05
C GLY A 70 18.10 -0.67 -7.40
N PRO A 71 19.37 -0.92 -7.77
CA PRO A 71 20.13 -2.07 -7.31
C PRO A 71 20.46 -2.04 -5.80
N THR A 72 20.37 -0.87 -5.17
CA THR A 72 20.63 -0.68 -3.73
C THR A 72 19.45 -1.05 -2.84
N ALA A 73 18.27 -1.29 -3.43
CA ALA A 73 17.07 -1.67 -2.69
C ALA A 73 17.22 -3.04 -2.01
N LYS A 74 16.83 -3.11 -0.74
CA LYS A 74 16.79 -4.36 0.02
C LYS A 74 15.56 -5.16 -0.38
N ARG A 75 15.74 -6.17 -1.24
CA ARG A 75 14.63 -6.94 -1.83
C ARG A 75 13.77 -7.71 -0.83
N ASP A 76 14.32 -8.03 0.33
CA ASP A 76 13.60 -8.70 1.43
C ASP A 76 12.56 -7.79 2.10
N TYR A 77 12.62 -6.48 1.81
CA TYR A 77 11.73 -5.45 2.34
C TYR A 77 10.95 -4.83 1.20
N PHE A 78 9.63 -4.94 1.26
CA PHE A 78 8.77 -4.35 0.25
C PHE A 78 7.37 -4.07 0.78
N VAL A 79 6.67 -3.16 0.11
CA VAL A 79 5.24 -2.97 0.32
C VAL A 79 4.49 -3.67 -0.80
N SER A 80 3.47 -4.44 -0.45
CA SER A 80 2.52 -5.02 -1.39
C SER A 80 1.21 -4.28 -1.25
N VAL A 81 0.65 -3.76 -2.35
CA VAL A 81 -0.67 -3.12 -2.41
C VAL A 81 -1.48 -3.80 -3.50
N VAL A 82 -2.63 -4.34 -3.14
CA VAL A 82 -3.53 -5.05 -4.05
C VAL A 82 -4.90 -4.39 -4.03
N PHE A 83 -5.36 -3.97 -5.21
CA PHE A 83 -6.67 -3.38 -5.41
C PHE A 83 -7.64 -4.41 -5.97
N ASN A 84 -8.83 -4.46 -5.37
CA ASN A 84 -9.93 -5.33 -5.74
C ASN A 84 -9.53 -6.81 -5.89
N PRO A 85 -8.88 -7.45 -4.89
CA PRO A 85 -8.54 -8.87 -4.96
C PRO A 85 -9.80 -9.74 -5.14
N SER A 86 -9.73 -10.74 -6.01
CA SER A 86 -10.83 -11.68 -6.27
C SER A 86 -10.30 -13.08 -6.62
N PRO A 87 -10.37 -14.07 -5.71
CA PRO A 87 -10.99 -14.01 -4.39
C PRO A 87 -10.21 -13.13 -3.40
N ASP A 88 -10.83 -12.88 -2.26
CA ASP A 88 -10.23 -12.11 -1.19
C ASP A 88 -8.91 -12.74 -0.68
N VAL A 89 -7.92 -11.93 -0.33
CA VAL A 89 -6.55 -12.40 -0.01
C VAL A 89 -6.12 -12.13 1.42
N VAL A 90 -5.67 -13.15 2.14
CA VAL A 90 -5.17 -13.00 3.51
C VAL A 90 -3.85 -12.21 3.56
N PRO A 91 -3.56 -11.49 4.66
CA PRO A 91 -2.35 -10.68 4.83
C PRO A 91 -1.04 -11.39 4.44
N PHE A 92 -0.81 -12.59 4.96
CA PHE A 92 0.37 -13.40 4.63
C PHE A 92 0.57 -13.61 3.12
N ALA A 93 -0.50 -13.76 2.35
CA ALA A 93 -0.41 -13.98 0.91
C ALA A 93 0.13 -12.74 0.16
N LEU A 94 -0.04 -11.54 0.71
CA LEU A 94 0.49 -10.30 0.15
C LEU A 94 2.02 -10.28 0.12
N CYS A 95 2.67 -11.03 1.02
CA CYS A 95 4.12 -11.05 1.19
C CYS A 95 4.84 -12.17 0.42
N ASN A 96 4.11 -12.97 -0.36
CA ASN A 96 4.70 -14.03 -1.19
C ASN A 96 5.23 -13.55 -2.55
N SER A 97 5.12 -12.25 -2.87
CA SER A 97 5.52 -11.65 -4.17
C SER A 97 4.86 -12.30 -5.41
N ALA A 98 3.85 -13.15 -5.23
CA ALA A 98 3.14 -13.80 -6.31
C ALA A 98 2.10 -12.86 -6.95
N PRO A 99 1.76 -13.04 -8.23
CA PRO A 99 0.61 -12.39 -8.84
C PRO A 99 -0.67 -12.74 -8.09
N ILE A 100 -1.46 -11.73 -7.73
CA ILE A 100 -2.75 -11.88 -7.07
C ILE A 100 -3.86 -11.57 -8.08
N PRO A 101 -4.81 -12.49 -8.31
CA PRO A 101 -5.96 -12.23 -9.15
C PRO A 101 -6.77 -11.03 -8.63
N THR A 102 -7.08 -10.10 -9.53
CA THR A 102 -7.84 -8.89 -9.21
C THR A 102 -9.06 -8.79 -10.11
N ALA A 103 -10.14 -8.22 -9.58
CA ALA A 103 -11.35 -7.95 -10.33
C ALA A 103 -11.12 -6.84 -11.38
N PRO A 104 -11.95 -6.76 -12.42
CA PRO A 104 -11.93 -5.66 -13.37
C PRO A 104 -12.08 -4.28 -12.71
N PRO A 105 -11.69 -3.19 -13.39
CA PRO A 105 -11.85 -1.83 -12.90
C PRO A 105 -13.29 -1.57 -12.42
N ASN A 106 -13.41 -1.08 -11.19
CA ASN A 106 -14.68 -0.74 -10.57
C ASN A 106 -14.48 0.47 -9.64
N PRO A 107 -14.58 1.71 -10.17
CA PRO A 107 -14.39 2.92 -9.38
C PRO A 107 -15.52 3.17 -8.37
N ASN A 108 -16.67 2.48 -8.50
CA ASN A 108 -17.80 2.63 -7.59
C ASN A 108 -17.53 1.99 -6.23
N ARG A 109 -16.63 0.99 -6.18
CA ARG A 109 -16.27 0.28 -4.95
C ARG A 109 -14.85 -0.26 -5.06
N ILE A 110 -13.96 0.29 -4.26
CA ILE A 110 -12.55 -0.08 -4.20
C ILE A 110 -12.27 -0.70 -2.84
N THR A 111 -11.68 -1.90 -2.87
CA THR A 111 -11.05 -2.52 -1.70
C THR A 111 -9.54 -2.57 -1.96
N ALA A 112 -8.74 -1.98 -1.08
CA ALA A 112 -7.29 -2.03 -1.15
C ALA A 112 -6.74 -2.83 0.03
N ARG A 113 -5.90 -3.83 -0.22
CA ARG A 113 -5.14 -4.54 0.81
C ARG A 113 -3.68 -4.19 0.68
N ALA A 114 -3.07 -3.77 1.78
CA ALA A 114 -1.65 -3.50 1.80
C ALA A 114 -0.97 -4.21 2.95
N ALA A 115 0.27 -4.64 2.72
CA ALA A 115 1.14 -5.13 3.76
C ALA A 115 2.55 -4.59 3.57
N PHE A 116 3.20 -4.28 4.68
CA PHE A 116 4.64 -4.13 4.73
C PHE A 116 5.26 -5.48 5.04
N CYS A 117 6.11 -5.96 4.13
CA CYS A 117 6.63 -7.31 4.15
C CYS A 117 8.13 -7.31 4.49
N ILE A 118 8.52 -8.21 5.40
CA ILE A 118 9.91 -8.45 5.81
C ILE A 118 10.19 -9.94 5.65
N THR A 119 11.14 -10.31 4.78
CA THR A 119 11.58 -11.71 4.56
C THR A 119 10.43 -12.67 4.25
N GLY A 120 9.41 -12.18 3.53
CA GLY A 120 8.24 -12.98 3.12
C GLY A 120 7.09 -13.05 4.13
N GLY A 121 7.22 -12.44 5.31
CA GLY A 121 6.12 -12.31 6.28
C GLY A 121 5.63 -10.87 6.39
N GLU A 122 4.36 -10.68 6.74
CA GLU A 122 3.77 -9.38 7.03
C GLU A 122 4.27 -8.85 8.39
N ALA A 123 4.86 -7.66 8.36
CA ALA A 123 5.16 -6.89 9.56
C ALA A 123 3.91 -6.12 10.02
N THR A 124 3.19 -5.54 9.05
CA THR A 124 1.90 -4.89 9.24
C THR A 124 1.03 -5.13 8.02
N ALA A 125 -0.28 -5.18 8.23
CA ALA A 125 -1.26 -5.28 7.17
C ALA A 125 -2.49 -4.41 7.44
N VAL A 126 -2.99 -3.76 6.39
CA VAL A 126 -4.11 -2.83 6.45
C VAL A 126 -5.06 -3.07 5.28
N THR A 127 -6.34 -2.83 5.50
CA THR A 127 -7.36 -2.87 4.46
C THR A 127 -8.07 -1.52 4.38
N GLY A 128 -8.07 -0.90 3.21
CA GLY A 128 -8.81 0.31 2.89
C GLY A 128 -10.04 0.02 2.03
N TYR A 129 -11.09 0.79 2.26
CA TYR A 129 -12.32 0.79 1.46
C TYR A 129 -12.64 2.21 1.07
N VAL A 130 -13.02 2.42 -0.20
CA VAL A 130 -13.57 3.70 -0.67
C VAL A 130 -14.56 3.44 -1.80
N ASP A 131 -15.66 4.20 -1.81
CA ASP A 131 -16.72 4.07 -2.81
C ASP A 131 -16.86 5.36 -3.63
N ASN A 132 -17.42 5.23 -4.85
CA ASN A 132 -17.81 6.34 -5.73
C ASN A 132 -16.72 7.39 -6.01
N VAL A 133 -15.50 6.94 -6.34
CA VAL A 133 -14.36 7.82 -6.67
C VAL A 133 -14.15 7.93 -8.17
N LYS A 134 -13.64 9.07 -8.64
CA LYS A 134 -13.55 9.37 -10.08
C LYS A 134 -12.21 9.00 -10.73
N GLY A 135 -11.17 8.77 -9.94
CA GLY A 135 -9.82 8.52 -10.43
C GLY A 135 -8.77 8.48 -9.32
N PRO A 136 -7.49 8.27 -9.68
CA PRO A 136 -6.39 8.21 -8.71
C PRO A 136 -6.12 9.54 -7.98
N ASP A 137 -6.54 10.67 -8.55
CA ASP A 137 -6.44 12.00 -7.93
C ASP A 137 -7.70 12.39 -7.13
N ASP A 138 -8.70 11.51 -7.04
CA ASP A 138 -9.91 11.78 -6.26
C ASP A 138 -9.53 11.95 -4.77
N PRO A 139 -9.97 13.04 -4.11
CA PRO A 139 -9.59 13.31 -2.72
C PRO A 139 -9.89 12.17 -1.76
N ASN A 140 -10.98 11.42 -1.95
CA ASN A 140 -11.33 10.30 -1.09
C ASN A 140 -10.40 9.09 -1.33
N PHE A 141 -9.98 8.86 -2.57
CA PHE A 141 -9.00 7.82 -2.88
C PHE A 141 -7.63 8.18 -2.30
N VAL A 142 -7.20 9.44 -2.47
CA VAL A 142 -5.94 9.94 -1.90
C VAL A 142 -5.95 9.82 -0.37
N SER A 143 -7.05 10.22 0.28
CA SER A 143 -7.27 10.07 1.73
C SER A 143 -7.16 8.62 2.19
N MET A 144 -7.79 7.68 1.47
CA MET A 144 -7.71 6.25 1.78
C MET A 144 -6.26 5.75 1.78
N ILE A 145 -5.49 6.06 0.73
CA ILE A 145 -4.07 5.63 0.63
C ILE A 145 -3.23 6.29 1.72
N GLN A 146 -3.50 7.56 2.05
CA GLN A 146 -2.85 8.27 3.15
C GLN A 146 -3.07 7.58 4.49
N HIS A 147 -4.34 7.31 4.84
CA HIS A 147 -4.71 6.62 6.08
C HIS A 147 -4.15 5.20 6.15
N MET A 148 -4.13 4.47 5.04
CA MET A 148 -3.49 3.14 4.96
C MET A 148 -1.99 3.24 5.26
N MET A 149 -1.28 4.21 4.67
CA MET A 149 0.15 4.39 4.91
C MET A 149 0.47 4.72 6.36
N LEU A 150 -0.27 5.66 6.96
CA LEU A 150 -0.09 6.03 8.37
C LEU A 150 -0.40 4.88 9.31
N SER A 151 -1.40 4.05 8.97
CA SER A 151 -1.77 2.88 9.77
C SER A 151 -0.78 1.72 9.61
N MET A 152 -0.16 1.59 8.44
CA MET A 152 0.82 0.53 8.13
C MET A 152 2.19 0.83 8.74
N PHE A 153 2.53 2.09 8.96
CA PHE A 153 3.80 2.53 9.55
C PHE A 153 3.56 3.41 10.79
N PRO A 154 3.08 2.84 11.92
CA PRO A 154 2.79 3.61 13.12
C PRO A 154 4.03 4.23 13.79
N TYR A 155 3.87 5.49 14.25
CA TYR A 155 4.83 6.29 15.03
C TYR A 155 4.78 6.04 16.54
#